data_AF-A0A382V417-F1
#
_entry.id   AF-A0A382V417-F1
#
_cell.length_a   1.000
_cell.length_b   1.000
_cell.length_c   1.000
_cell.angle_alpha   90.00
_cell.angle_beta   90.00
_cell.angle_gamma   90.00
#
_symmetry.space_group_name_H-M   'P 1'
#
loop_
_entity.id
_entity.type
_entity.pdbx_description
1 polymer ?
#
loop_
_entity_poly.entity_id
_entity_poly.type
_entity_poly.pdbx_seq_one_letter_code
_entity_poly.pdbx_strand_id
1 'polypeptide(L)'
;MPFSDPITAKRLRRFRRLKRGYYSFLVLVGLTVLSLFSNFIAHKRAIVVSYQDQIYFPTFRFYDMATFGQEDEYGFDDVEADYLALQSFFEASDSGDWVWMPLVPYDPYEPDFDYDAPPPNAPDGRHWFGTDSQGRDVFARLLYGFRISIFFAVTLVFVGQLLGTIIGAMQGFLGGRFDILSQRFIEVWSTLPFLYVVILLATFFKPSFLLLLAIMGLFEWIRMTYYMRTEIYREKTKEYCLAARSFGASRRRLIFKHLLPNCLTPLVTITPFAIV
;
A
#
# COMPACT_ATOMS: atom_id res chain seq x y z
N MET A 1 -31.57 -5.68 4.04
CA MET A 1 -30.21 -5.25 3.62
C MET A 1 -30.17 -5.16 2.10
N PRO A 2 -30.29 -3.96 1.50
CA PRO A 2 -30.73 -3.84 0.12
C PRO A 2 -29.60 -3.39 -0.82
N PHE A 3 -28.65 -4.25 -1.22
CA PHE A 3 -27.73 -3.95 -2.35
C PHE A 3 -27.14 -5.21 -3.04
N SER A 4 -27.86 -6.32 -3.13
CA SER A 4 -27.36 -7.47 -3.90
C SER A 4 -28.23 -7.75 -5.11
N ASP A 5 -27.83 -7.19 -6.26
CA ASP A 5 -28.12 -7.77 -7.57
C ASP A 5 -27.98 -9.31 -7.46
N PRO A 6 -29.01 -10.10 -7.84
CA PRO A 6 -28.98 -11.56 -7.77
C PRO A 6 -27.73 -12.17 -8.41
N ILE A 7 -27.20 -11.51 -9.45
CA ILE A 7 -25.98 -11.93 -10.15
C ILE A 7 -24.75 -11.78 -9.25
N THR A 8 -24.62 -10.63 -8.57
CA THR A 8 -23.52 -10.36 -7.62
C THR A 8 -23.56 -11.33 -6.44
N ALA A 9 -24.73 -11.61 -5.89
CA ALA A 9 -24.88 -12.61 -4.83
C ALA A 9 -24.45 -14.02 -5.28
N LYS A 10 -24.81 -14.42 -6.51
CA LYS A 10 -24.39 -15.69 -7.10
C LYS A 10 -22.87 -15.77 -7.30
N ARG A 11 -22.25 -14.68 -7.76
CA ARG A 11 -20.78 -14.57 -7.91
C ARG A 11 -20.06 -14.69 -6.58
N LEU A 12 -20.55 -14.01 -5.53
CA LEU A 12 -19.95 -14.09 -4.19
C LEU A 12 -20.07 -15.48 -3.59
N ARG A 13 -21.22 -16.15 -3.74
CA ARG A 13 -21.38 -17.55 -3.33
C ARG A 13 -20.43 -18.48 -4.07
N ARG A 14 -20.23 -18.26 -5.38
CA ARG A 14 -19.26 -19.02 -6.18
C ARG A 14 -17.82 -18.79 -5.68
N PHE A 15 -17.45 -17.56 -5.36
CA PHE A 15 -16.14 -17.24 -4.82
C PHE A 15 -15.89 -17.93 -3.47
N ARG A 16 -16.85 -17.90 -2.54
CA ARG A 16 -16.75 -18.60 -1.25
C ARG A 16 -16.60 -20.12 -1.37
N ARG A 17 -17.02 -20.72 -2.49
CA ARG A 17 -16.81 -22.16 -2.76
C ARG A 17 -15.36 -22.48 -3.13
N LEU A 18 -14.59 -21.51 -3.63
CA LEU A 18 -13.16 -21.66 -3.91
C LEU A 18 -12.37 -21.53 -2.61
N LYS A 19 -12.42 -22.57 -1.75
CA LYS A 19 -11.90 -22.53 -0.37
C LYS A 19 -10.51 -21.90 -0.24
N ARG A 20 -9.54 -22.35 -1.05
CA ARG A 20 -8.16 -21.83 -1.02
C ARG A 20 -8.11 -20.33 -1.33
N GLY A 21 -8.73 -19.91 -2.44
CA GLY A 21 -8.77 -18.49 -2.82
C GLY A 21 -9.51 -17.61 -1.82
N TYR A 22 -10.58 -18.13 -1.22
CA TYR A 22 -11.33 -17.39 -0.18
C TYR A 22 -10.51 -17.19 1.10
N TYR A 23 -9.83 -18.23 1.59
CA TYR A 23 -8.96 -18.10 2.78
C TYR A 23 -7.74 -17.22 2.51
N SER A 24 -7.08 -17.35 1.35
CA SER A 24 -5.99 -16.46 0.97
C SER A 24 -6.44 -14.99 0.91
N PHE A 25 -7.63 -14.73 0.36
CA PHE A 25 -8.21 -13.39 0.36
C PHE A 25 -8.47 -12.87 1.78
N LEU A 26 -9.05 -13.68 2.67
CA LEU A 26 -9.28 -13.29 4.06
C LEU A 26 -7.97 -13.02 4.81
N VAL A 27 -6.95 -13.85 4.61
CA VAL A 27 -5.62 -13.65 5.21
C VAL A 27 -5.01 -12.34 4.71
N LEU A 28 -5.00 -12.12 3.39
CA LEU A 28 -4.44 -10.90 2.82
C LEU A 28 -5.17 -9.65 3.34
N VAL A 29 -6.50 -9.64 3.31
CA VAL A 29 -7.31 -8.52 3.85
C VAL A 29 -7.06 -8.34 5.34
N GLY A 30 -6.99 -9.44 6.11
CA GLY A 30 -6.70 -9.41 7.53
C GLY A 30 -5.33 -8.80 7.83
N LEU A 31 -4.29 -9.21 7.11
CA LEU A 31 -2.94 -8.64 7.22
C LEU A 31 -2.90 -7.18 6.79
N THR A 32 -3.58 -6.80 5.70
CA THR A 32 -3.67 -5.40 5.28
C THR A 32 -4.32 -4.56 6.36
N VAL A 33 -5.47 -4.98 6.90
CA VAL A 33 -6.16 -4.26 7.97
C VAL A 33 -5.28 -4.17 9.22
N LEU A 34 -4.66 -5.28 9.64
CA LEU A 34 -3.74 -5.31 10.78
C LEU A 34 -2.60 -4.31 10.60
N SER A 35 -2.03 -4.25 9.39
CA SER A 35 -0.94 -3.33 9.07
C SER A 35 -1.36 -1.86 9.14
N LEU A 36 -2.63 -1.50 8.90
CA LEU A 36 -3.10 -0.12 9.09
C LEU A 36 -2.97 0.35 10.52
N PHE A 37 -3.16 -0.58 11.46
CA PHE A 37 -3.03 -0.34 12.89
C PHE A 37 -1.60 -0.62 13.39
N SER A 38 -0.60 -0.67 12.51
CA SER A 38 0.78 -0.97 12.93
C SER A 38 1.30 -0.02 14.01
N ASN A 39 0.91 1.26 13.98
CA ASN A 39 1.30 2.24 15.00
C ASN A 39 0.77 1.90 16.42
N PHE A 40 -0.30 1.11 16.53
CA PHE A 40 -0.84 0.65 17.82
C PHE A 40 -0.29 -0.73 18.22
N ILE A 41 0.29 -1.47 17.27
CA ILE A 41 0.80 -2.81 17.49
C ILE A 41 2.31 -2.76 17.77
N ALA A 42 3.04 -1.98 16.98
CA ALA A 42 4.49 -1.88 17.01
C ALA A 42 4.94 -0.41 16.93
N HIS A 43 5.23 0.23 18.06
CA HIS A 43 5.74 1.62 18.08
C HIS A 43 6.40 1.92 19.44
N LYS A 44 7.42 2.77 19.44
CA LYS A 44 8.04 3.29 20.69
C LYS A 44 7.12 4.15 21.57
N ARG A 45 6.04 4.72 21.01
CA ARG A 45 5.13 5.62 21.73
C ARG A 45 4.10 4.81 22.49
N ALA A 46 3.83 5.18 23.73
CA ALA A 46 2.71 4.61 24.48
C ALA A 46 1.36 4.91 23.80
N ILE A 47 0.41 4.00 23.99
CA ILE A 47 -0.99 4.20 23.55
C ILE A 47 -1.63 5.23 24.48
N VAL A 48 -1.50 5.02 25.78
CA VAL A 48 -2.07 5.87 26.83
C VAL A 48 -1.10 5.96 28.00
N VAL A 49 -0.99 7.13 28.61
CA VAL A 49 -0.26 7.35 29.86
C VAL A 49 -1.20 8.05 30.84
N SER A 50 -1.33 7.52 32.06
CA SER A 50 -1.95 8.21 33.18
C SER A 50 -0.83 8.74 34.06
N TYR A 51 -0.78 10.06 34.25
CA TYR A 51 0.20 10.72 35.08
C TYR A 51 -0.47 11.86 35.86
N GLN A 52 -0.37 11.85 37.20
CA GLN A 52 -0.94 12.87 38.09
C GLN A 52 -2.44 13.17 37.81
N ASP A 53 -3.26 12.12 37.79
CA ASP A 53 -4.72 12.18 37.49
C ASP A 53 -5.09 12.71 36.09
N GLN A 54 -4.12 12.88 35.18
CA GLN A 54 -4.34 13.29 33.80
C GLN A 54 -4.01 12.16 32.82
N ILE A 55 -4.85 12.02 31.79
CA ILE A 55 -4.67 11.02 30.74
C ILE A 55 -4.08 11.68 29.50
N TYR A 56 -2.96 11.14 29.05
CA TYR A 56 -2.22 11.55 27.86
C TYR A 56 -2.32 10.47 26.78
N PHE A 57 -2.28 10.90 25.51
CA PHE A 57 -2.32 9.99 24.35
C PHE A 57 -1.10 10.20 23.44
N PRO A 58 0.08 9.68 23.83
CA PRO A 58 1.33 9.88 23.08
C PRO A 58 1.30 9.40 21.63
N THR A 59 0.49 8.38 21.34
CA THR A 59 0.31 7.90 19.96
C THR A 59 -0.13 9.02 18.99
N PHE A 60 -0.90 10.01 19.46
CA PHE A 60 -1.41 11.09 18.61
C PHE A 60 -0.67 12.43 18.77
N ARG A 61 0.08 12.61 19.86
CA ARG A 61 0.73 13.89 20.18
C ARG A 61 2.13 13.64 20.72
N PHE A 62 3.05 14.50 20.32
CA PHE A 62 4.38 14.54 20.90
C PHE A 62 4.29 15.08 22.33
N TYR A 63 5.00 14.43 23.24
CA TYR A 63 5.21 14.88 24.61
C TYR A 63 6.71 14.77 24.91
N ASP A 64 7.26 15.81 25.52
CA ASP A 64 8.64 15.87 25.94
C ASP A 64 8.86 15.06 27.24
N MET A 65 10.13 14.78 27.55
CA MET A 65 10.54 14.13 28.80
C MET A 65 10.04 14.90 30.04
N ALA A 66 10.13 16.24 30.00
CA ALA A 66 9.76 17.12 31.11
C ALA A 66 8.28 16.97 31.52
N THR A 67 7.37 16.69 30.58
CA THR A 67 5.94 16.48 30.86
C THR A 67 5.72 15.36 31.90
N PHE A 68 6.55 14.32 31.88
CA PHE A 68 6.42 13.15 32.77
C PHE A 68 7.49 13.12 33.87
N GLY A 69 8.20 14.23 34.09
CA GLY A 69 9.27 14.31 35.09
C GLY A 69 10.53 13.52 34.73
N GLN A 70 10.73 13.18 33.45
CA GLN A 70 11.99 12.65 32.95
C GLN A 70 12.94 13.80 32.61
N GLU A 71 14.24 13.59 32.83
CA GLU A 71 15.29 14.53 32.46
C GLU A 71 16.18 13.88 31.40
N ASP A 72 16.49 14.62 30.36
CA ASP A 72 17.46 14.19 29.35
C ASP A 72 18.89 14.29 29.92
N GLU A 73 19.74 13.33 29.60
CA GLU A 73 21.13 13.28 30.07
C GLU A 73 21.94 14.51 29.63
N TYR A 74 21.57 15.12 28.50
CA TYR A 74 22.25 16.28 27.91
C TYR A 74 21.48 17.60 28.12
N GLY A 75 20.35 17.58 28.81
CA GLY A 75 19.55 18.77 29.15
C GLY A 75 18.86 19.42 27.96
N PHE A 76 18.51 18.65 26.93
CA PHE A 76 17.68 19.15 25.82
C PHE A 76 16.18 19.11 26.17
N ASP A 77 15.48 20.22 25.95
CA ASP A 77 14.06 20.37 26.29
C ASP A 77 13.10 19.75 25.25
N ASP A 78 13.59 19.36 24.06
CA ASP A 78 12.79 18.87 22.94
C ASP A 78 12.93 17.36 22.67
N VAL A 79 13.39 16.61 23.67
CA VAL A 79 13.54 15.15 23.60
C VAL A 79 12.22 14.46 23.94
N GLU A 80 11.82 13.53 23.10
CA GLU A 80 10.62 12.72 23.29
C GLU A 80 10.73 11.86 24.56
N ALA A 81 9.65 11.77 25.34
CA ALA A 81 9.63 10.93 26.53
C ALA A 81 9.94 9.45 26.21
N ASP A 82 10.74 8.82 27.08
CA ASP A 82 11.00 7.37 27.04
C ASP A 82 9.90 6.65 27.81
N TYR A 83 8.90 6.16 27.07
CA TYR A 83 7.74 5.49 27.67
C TYR A 83 8.05 4.12 28.27
N LEU A 84 9.12 3.44 27.84
CA LEU A 84 9.54 2.16 28.43
C LEU A 84 10.19 2.38 29.80
N ALA A 85 11.08 3.37 29.87
CA ALA A 85 11.64 3.81 31.16
C ALA A 85 10.53 4.33 32.08
N LEU A 86 9.55 5.08 31.53
CA LEU A 86 8.42 5.58 32.31
C LEU A 86 7.55 4.46 32.89
N GLN A 87 7.29 3.42 32.09
CA GLN A 87 6.52 2.26 32.54
C GLN A 87 7.21 1.58 33.73
N SER A 88 8.51 1.30 33.62
CA SER A 88 9.27 0.67 34.71
C SER A 88 9.37 1.57 35.96
N PHE A 89 9.47 2.88 35.78
CA PHE A 89 9.46 3.85 36.89
C PHE A 89 8.12 3.89 37.64
N PHE A 90 6.99 3.91 36.93
CA PHE A 90 5.66 3.90 37.56
C PHE A 90 5.35 2.59 38.27
N GLU A 91 5.75 1.46 37.69
CA GLU A 91 5.63 0.14 38.33
C GLU A 91 6.43 0.07 39.65
N ALA A 92 7.53 0.83 39.77
CA ALA A 92 8.36 0.88 40.98
C ALA A 92 7.91 1.92 42.01
N SER A 93 7.23 2.99 41.59
CA SER A 93 6.96 4.18 42.43
C SER A 93 5.61 4.13 43.17
N ASP A 94 4.75 3.13 42.91
CA ASP A 94 3.43 2.93 43.55
C ASP A 94 2.53 4.19 43.58
N SER A 95 2.74 5.10 42.62
CA SER A 95 2.07 6.41 42.55
C SER A 95 0.63 6.34 42.04
N GLY A 96 0.20 5.16 41.57
CA GLY A 96 -1.08 4.97 40.87
C GLY A 96 -1.05 5.36 39.39
N ASP A 97 0.07 5.90 38.90
CA ASP A 97 0.32 6.19 37.50
C ASP A 97 0.56 4.90 36.70
N TRP A 98 0.23 4.92 35.41
CA TRP A 98 0.39 3.74 34.57
C TRP A 98 0.62 4.12 33.11
N VAL A 99 1.35 3.26 32.40
CA VAL A 99 1.61 3.38 30.97
C VAL A 99 1.05 2.16 30.27
N TRP A 100 0.30 2.37 29.19
CA TRP A 100 -0.11 1.29 28.30
C TRP A 100 0.70 1.33 27.00
N MET A 101 1.65 0.41 26.89
CA MET A 101 2.49 0.25 25.70
C MET A 101 1.81 -0.59 24.60
N PRO A 102 2.19 -0.35 23.32
CA PRO A 102 1.92 -1.29 22.23
C PRO A 102 2.48 -2.68 22.53
N LEU A 103 1.94 -3.67 21.82
CA LEU A 103 2.35 -5.07 21.97
C LEU A 103 3.84 -5.29 21.68
N VAL A 104 4.40 -4.51 20.75
CA VAL A 104 5.83 -4.44 20.43
C VAL A 104 6.29 -3.00 20.60
N PRO A 105 6.93 -2.62 21.71
CA PRO A 105 7.23 -1.22 22.02
C PRO A 105 8.47 -0.67 21.29
N TYR A 106 8.70 -1.06 20.04
CA TYR A 106 9.89 -0.68 19.25
C TYR A 106 9.49 0.03 17.96
N ASP A 107 10.27 1.05 17.60
CA ASP A 107 10.13 1.75 16.32
C ASP A 107 10.89 1.01 15.19
N PRO A 108 10.31 0.87 13.99
CA PRO A 108 10.97 0.18 12.87
C PRO A 108 12.25 0.87 12.35
N TYR A 109 12.51 2.11 12.74
CA TYR A 109 13.66 2.91 12.28
C TYR A 109 14.71 3.15 13.37
N GLU A 110 14.35 2.96 14.65
CA GLU A 110 15.27 3.15 15.77
C GLU A 110 15.98 1.85 16.13
N PRO A 111 17.31 1.89 16.29
CA PRO A 111 18.06 0.74 16.75
C PRO A 111 17.93 0.58 18.26
N ASP A 112 17.91 -0.68 18.70
CA ASP A 112 18.03 -1.05 20.10
C ASP A 112 19.42 -1.66 20.32
N PHE A 113 20.22 -0.99 21.15
CA PHE A 113 21.58 -1.42 21.49
C PHE A 113 21.69 -1.99 22.90
N ASP A 114 20.57 -2.22 23.58
CA ASP A 114 20.49 -2.82 24.91
C ASP A 114 20.68 -4.34 24.86
N TYR A 115 21.83 -4.76 24.31
CA TYR A 115 22.23 -6.15 24.11
C TYR A 115 23.71 -6.35 24.45
N ASP A 116 24.03 -7.49 25.07
CA ASP A 116 25.41 -7.89 25.37
C ASP A 116 26.23 -8.26 24.13
N ALA A 117 25.59 -8.42 22.97
CA ALA A 117 26.20 -8.78 21.70
C ALA A 117 25.92 -7.73 20.62
N PRO A 118 26.85 -7.52 19.66
CA PRO A 118 26.59 -6.66 18.53
C PRO A 118 25.49 -7.26 17.63
N PRO A 119 24.60 -6.43 17.04
CA PRO A 119 23.55 -6.90 16.16
C PRO A 119 24.13 -7.60 14.91
N PRO A 120 23.39 -8.54 14.29
CA PRO A 120 22.01 -8.93 14.58
C PRO A 120 21.88 -9.88 15.78
N ASN A 121 20.83 -9.65 16.58
CA ASN A 121 20.51 -10.47 17.76
C ASN A 121 19.47 -11.54 17.41
N ALA A 122 19.59 -12.71 18.06
CA ALA A 122 18.64 -13.79 17.89
C ALA A 122 17.25 -13.44 18.44
N PRO A 123 16.17 -14.10 17.98
CA PRO A 123 14.82 -13.89 18.52
C PRO A 123 14.73 -14.17 20.03
N ASP A 124 14.10 -13.27 20.78
CA ASP A 124 13.89 -13.39 22.21
C ASP A 124 12.55 -12.76 22.65
N GLY A 125 12.34 -12.61 23.96
CA GLY A 125 11.12 -11.99 24.52
C GLY A 125 11.01 -10.49 24.28
N ARG A 126 12.13 -9.82 23.98
CA ARG A 126 12.23 -8.38 23.71
C ARG A 126 11.93 -8.11 22.23
N HIS A 127 12.68 -8.75 21.33
CA HIS A 127 12.49 -8.75 19.89
C HIS A 127 12.06 -10.12 19.38
N TRP A 128 10.76 -10.27 19.12
CA TRP A 128 10.15 -11.57 18.79
C TRP A 128 10.76 -12.28 17.58
N PHE A 129 11.28 -11.52 16.62
CA PHE A 129 11.95 -12.03 15.42
C PHE A 129 13.44 -11.66 15.37
N GLY A 130 14.00 -11.16 16.49
CA GLY A 130 15.37 -10.66 16.58
C GLY A 130 15.55 -9.27 15.97
N THR A 131 16.80 -8.86 15.82
CA THR A 131 17.18 -7.56 15.25
C THR A 131 17.87 -7.71 13.89
N ASP A 132 17.79 -6.67 13.06
CA ASP A 132 18.57 -6.59 11.82
C ASP A 132 20.03 -6.21 12.09
N SER A 133 20.86 -6.12 11.05
CA SER A 133 22.29 -5.77 11.18
C SER A 133 22.55 -4.35 11.72
N GLN A 134 21.50 -3.54 11.91
CA GLN A 134 21.59 -2.21 12.51
C GLN A 134 20.97 -2.17 13.91
N GLY A 135 20.53 -3.31 14.46
CA GLY A 135 19.93 -3.38 15.80
C GLY A 135 18.43 -3.05 15.83
N ARG A 136 17.76 -2.95 14.68
CA ARG A 136 16.32 -2.60 14.64
C ARG A 136 15.44 -3.83 14.75
N ASP A 137 14.29 -3.70 15.41
CA ASP A 137 13.32 -4.80 15.58
C ASP A 137 12.78 -5.31 14.22
N VAL A 138 12.96 -6.61 13.95
CA VAL A 138 12.56 -7.22 12.67
C VAL A 138 11.04 -7.33 12.54
N PHE A 139 10.30 -7.57 13.62
CA PHE A 139 8.84 -7.70 13.59
C PHE A 139 8.18 -6.37 13.21
N ALA A 140 8.55 -5.27 13.88
CA ALA A 140 8.10 -3.92 13.59
C ALA A 140 8.41 -3.55 12.12
N ARG A 141 9.62 -3.87 11.65
CA ARG A 141 10.04 -3.64 10.26
C ARG A 141 9.22 -4.43 9.25
N LEU A 142 8.90 -5.70 9.53
CA LEU A 142 8.04 -6.49 8.66
C LEU A 142 6.61 -5.94 8.63
N LEU A 143 6.06 -5.52 9.76
CA LEU A 143 4.70 -4.98 9.84
C LEU A 143 4.56 -3.66 9.06
N TYR A 144 5.50 -2.74 9.27
CA TYR A 144 5.53 -1.45 8.56
C TYR A 144 5.93 -1.60 7.10
N GLY A 145 6.90 -2.47 6.81
CA GLY A 145 7.32 -2.80 5.46
C GLY A 145 6.16 -3.39 4.65
N PHE A 146 5.43 -4.35 5.22
CA PHE A 146 4.24 -4.92 4.60
C PHE A 146 3.17 -3.85 4.30
N ARG A 147 2.89 -2.96 5.26
CA ARG A 147 1.98 -1.80 5.04
C ARG A 147 2.41 -1.00 3.81
N ILE A 148 3.67 -0.58 3.77
CA ILE A 148 4.20 0.24 2.67
C ILE A 148 4.12 -0.54 1.34
N SER A 149 4.57 -1.79 1.31
CA SER A 149 4.60 -2.61 0.09
C SER A 149 3.21 -2.88 -0.48
N ILE A 150 2.21 -3.22 0.35
CA ILE A 150 0.87 -3.52 -0.16
C ILE A 150 0.19 -2.27 -0.73
N PHE A 151 0.32 -1.12 -0.05
CA PHE A 151 -0.21 0.14 -0.56
C PHE A 151 0.49 0.58 -1.83
N PHE A 152 1.81 0.42 -1.89
CA PHE A 152 2.59 0.73 -3.08
C PHE A 152 2.10 -0.09 -4.28
N ALA A 153 2.06 -1.42 -4.14
CA ALA A 153 1.67 -2.33 -5.22
C ALA A 153 0.23 -2.08 -5.69
N VAL A 154 -0.73 -1.93 -4.77
CA VAL A 154 -2.13 -1.66 -5.11
C VAL A 154 -2.28 -0.32 -5.82
N THR A 155 -1.63 0.74 -5.31
CA THR A 155 -1.73 2.07 -5.91
C THR A 155 -1.10 2.11 -7.30
N LEU A 156 0.09 1.51 -7.46
CA LEU A 156 0.80 1.45 -8.73
C LEU A 156 -0.03 0.70 -9.79
N VAL A 157 -0.54 -0.49 -9.44
CA VAL A 157 -1.38 -1.29 -10.34
C VAL A 157 -2.67 -0.58 -10.67
N PHE A 158 -3.31 0.08 -9.70
CA PHE A 158 -4.54 0.82 -9.93
C PHE A 158 -4.31 1.98 -10.91
N VAL A 159 -3.29 2.80 -10.69
CA VAL A 159 -2.96 3.94 -11.57
C VAL A 159 -2.57 3.46 -12.96
N GLY A 160 -1.70 2.45 -13.06
CA GLY A 160 -1.28 1.87 -14.33
C GLY A 160 -2.45 1.26 -15.11
N GLN A 161 -3.35 0.54 -14.43
CA GLN A 161 -4.54 -0.02 -15.05
C GLN A 161 -5.52 1.06 -15.50
N LEU A 162 -5.74 2.08 -14.69
CA LEU A 162 -6.64 3.19 -15.03
C LEU A 162 -6.15 3.91 -16.28
N LEU A 163 -4.90 4.36 -16.29
CA LEU A 163 -4.31 5.07 -17.42
C LEU A 163 -4.25 4.20 -18.67
N GLY A 164 -3.78 2.96 -18.55
CA GLY A 164 -3.66 2.06 -19.69
C GLY A 164 -5.01 1.62 -20.25
N THR A 165 -6.04 1.47 -19.40
CA THR A 165 -7.42 1.20 -19.85
C THR A 165 -7.95 2.38 -20.65
N ILE A 166 -7.78 3.60 -20.16
CA ILE A 166 -8.27 4.81 -20.85
C ILE A 166 -7.58 4.96 -22.21
N ILE A 167 -6.25 4.95 -22.22
CA ILE A 167 -5.46 5.17 -23.44
C ILE A 167 -5.66 4.02 -24.44
N GLY A 168 -5.57 2.77 -23.98
CA GLY A 168 -5.75 1.59 -24.83
C GLY A 168 -7.17 1.49 -25.37
N ALA A 169 -8.19 1.85 -24.59
CA ALA A 169 -9.56 1.87 -25.09
C ALA A 169 -9.78 2.94 -26.15
N MET A 170 -9.17 4.12 -25.98
CA MET A 170 -9.20 5.17 -27.00
C MET A 170 -8.48 4.72 -28.29
N GLN A 171 -7.31 4.08 -28.17
CA GLN A 171 -6.57 3.52 -29.31
C GLN A 171 -7.40 2.49 -30.08
N GLY A 172 -7.96 1.50 -29.37
CA GLY A 172 -8.76 0.45 -29.97
C GLY A 172 -10.07 0.95 -30.58
N PHE A 173 -10.71 1.94 -29.95
CA PHE A 173 -12.00 2.46 -30.40
C PHE A 173 -11.88 3.42 -31.58
N LEU A 174 -11.02 4.44 -31.46
CA LEU A 174 -10.86 5.48 -32.48
C LEU A 174 -10.08 4.97 -33.70
N GLY A 175 -9.06 4.14 -33.48
CA GLY A 175 -8.20 3.61 -34.53
C GLY A 175 -7.49 4.69 -35.36
N GLY A 176 -6.94 4.28 -36.51
CA GLY A 176 -6.37 5.18 -37.50
C GLY A 176 -5.23 6.05 -36.97
N ARG A 177 -5.31 7.37 -37.19
CA ARG A 177 -4.24 8.31 -36.81
C ARG A 177 -4.00 8.40 -35.30
N PHE A 178 -5.06 8.33 -34.50
CA PHE A 178 -4.93 8.39 -33.04
C PHE A 178 -4.13 7.18 -32.53
N ASP A 179 -4.49 5.99 -32.99
CA ASP A 179 -3.81 4.75 -32.65
C ASP A 179 -2.33 4.79 -33.06
N ILE A 180 -2.05 5.11 -34.33
CA ILE A 180 -0.67 5.17 -34.83
C ILE A 180 0.17 6.19 -34.06
N LEU A 181 -0.33 7.41 -33.83
CA LEU A 181 0.42 8.44 -33.12
C LEU A 181 0.72 8.03 -31.67
N SER A 182 -0.27 7.49 -30.96
CA SER A 182 -0.06 7.03 -29.59
C SER A 182 0.88 5.83 -29.52
N GLN A 183 0.84 4.92 -30.49
CA GLN A 183 1.78 3.80 -30.58
C GLN A 183 3.22 4.30 -30.78
N ARG A 184 3.46 5.27 -31.68
CA ARG A 184 4.79 5.86 -31.87
C ARG A 184 5.31 6.54 -30.61
N PHE A 185 4.44 7.25 -29.88
CA PHE A 185 4.81 7.82 -28.60
C PHE A 185 5.24 6.75 -27.59
N ILE A 186 4.45 5.67 -27.46
CA ILE A 186 4.77 4.57 -26.52
C ILE A 186 6.08 3.88 -26.92
N GLU A 187 6.32 3.62 -28.19
CA GLU A 187 7.57 3.02 -28.67
C GLU A 187 8.79 3.85 -28.25
N VAL A 188 8.77 5.17 -28.53
CA VAL A 188 9.85 6.09 -28.13
C VAL A 188 9.99 6.14 -26.60
N TRP A 189 8.87 6.26 -25.88
CA TRP A 189 8.87 6.32 -24.42
C TRP A 189 9.42 5.05 -23.77
N SER A 190 9.02 3.88 -24.28
CA SER A 190 9.47 2.57 -23.80
C SER A 190 10.92 2.22 -24.16
N THR A 191 11.56 3.02 -25.01
CA THR A 191 13.00 2.89 -25.31
C THR A 191 13.87 3.40 -24.16
N LEU A 192 13.32 4.25 -23.28
CA LEU A 192 14.05 4.74 -22.11
C LEU A 192 14.28 3.60 -21.10
N PRO A 193 15.55 3.30 -20.73
CA PRO A 193 15.83 2.26 -19.76
C PRO A 193 15.30 2.65 -18.37
N PHE A 194 14.43 1.82 -17.79
CA PHE A 194 13.80 2.09 -16.49
C PHE A 194 14.82 2.44 -15.39
N LEU A 195 15.86 1.62 -15.23
CA LEU A 195 16.90 1.84 -14.22
C LEU A 195 17.65 3.16 -14.43
N TYR A 196 17.85 3.56 -15.68
CA TYR A 196 18.55 4.81 -16.00
C TYR A 196 17.72 6.02 -15.55
N VAL A 197 16.41 6.01 -15.80
CA VAL A 197 15.50 7.08 -15.35
C VAL A 197 15.45 7.16 -13.82
N VAL A 198 15.38 6.01 -13.13
CA VAL A 198 15.40 5.96 -11.66
C VAL A 198 16.69 6.55 -11.10
N ILE A 199 17.85 6.12 -11.61
CA ILE A 199 19.16 6.60 -11.14
C ILE A 199 19.31 8.10 -11.40
N LEU A 200 18.95 8.57 -12.60
CA LEU A 200 19.00 10.00 -12.94
C LEU A 200 18.12 10.83 -12.02
N LEU A 201 16.88 10.43 -11.75
CA LEU A 201 16.00 11.20 -10.89
C LEU A 201 16.44 11.16 -9.42
N ALA A 202 17.07 10.06 -8.97
CA ALA A 202 17.62 9.97 -7.63
C ALA A 202 18.83 10.90 -7.39
N THR A 203 19.48 11.44 -8.44
CA THR A 203 20.55 12.44 -8.26
C THR A 203 20.00 13.84 -8.02
N PHE A 204 18.81 14.15 -8.55
CA PHE A 204 18.16 15.47 -8.40
C PHE A 204 17.18 15.52 -7.23
N PHE A 205 16.55 14.38 -6.90
CA PHE A 205 15.50 14.29 -5.88
C PHE A 205 15.89 13.31 -4.78
N LYS A 206 15.52 13.63 -3.54
CA LYS A 206 15.65 12.69 -2.43
C LYS A 206 14.74 11.47 -2.68
N PRO A 207 15.26 10.23 -2.57
CA PRO A 207 14.43 9.03 -2.67
C PRO A 207 13.25 9.08 -1.71
N SER A 208 12.05 8.93 -2.24
CA SER A 208 10.82 8.92 -1.44
C SER A 208 9.80 7.97 -2.06
N PHE A 209 8.85 7.54 -1.23
CA PHE A 209 7.72 6.70 -1.66
C PHE A 209 7.00 7.28 -2.88
N LEU A 210 6.69 8.58 -2.85
CA LEU A 210 5.96 9.25 -3.92
C LEU A 210 6.79 9.36 -5.21
N LEU A 211 8.09 9.62 -5.10
CA LEU A 211 8.98 9.68 -6.27
C LEU A 211 9.04 8.32 -6.96
N LEU A 212 9.27 7.24 -6.19
CA LEU A 212 9.33 5.89 -6.76
C LEU A 212 7.98 5.49 -7.40
N LEU A 213 6.87 5.77 -6.72
CA LEU A 213 5.52 5.51 -7.24
C LEU A 213 5.26 6.27 -8.54
N ALA A 214 5.66 7.54 -8.61
CA ALA A 214 5.51 8.36 -9.81
C ALA A 214 6.35 7.80 -10.97
N ILE A 215 7.63 7.49 -10.74
CA ILE A 215 8.52 6.96 -11.77
C ILE A 215 8.02 5.62 -12.28
N MET A 216 7.65 4.69 -11.39
CA MET A 216 7.10 3.40 -11.82
C MET A 216 5.77 3.57 -12.54
N GLY A 217 4.91 4.48 -12.06
CA GLY A 217 3.63 4.82 -12.68
C GLY A 217 3.75 5.34 -14.12
N LEU A 218 4.87 6.01 -14.47
CA LEU A 218 5.14 6.49 -15.84
C LEU A 218 5.38 5.38 -16.86
N PHE A 219 5.68 4.16 -16.43
CA PHE A 219 5.93 3.02 -17.31
C PHE A 219 4.85 1.94 -17.19
N GLU A 220 4.23 1.79 -16.02
CA GLU A 220 3.32 0.66 -15.75
C GLU A 220 2.10 0.60 -16.69
N TRP A 221 1.58 1.76 -17.11
CA TRP A 221 0.40 1.88 -17.98
C TRP A 221 0.59 1.35 -19.40
N ILE A 222 1.85 1.21 -19.86
CA ILE A 222 2.19 0.83 -21.24
C ILE A 222 1.66 -0.56 -21.58
N ARG A 223 1.96 -1.54 -20.72
CA ARG A 223 1.55 -2.94 -20.91
C ARG A 223 0.03 -3.04 -21.03
N MET A 224 -0.67 -2.39 -20.10
CA MET A 224 -2.12 -2.35 -20.06
C MET A 224 -2.73 -1.71 -21.31
N THR A 225 -2.08 -0.69 -21.86
CA THR A 225 -2.51 -0.03 -23.10
C THR A 225 -2.58 -1.01 -24.27
N TYR A 226 -1.56 -1.86 -24.45
CA TYR A 226 -1.54 -2.86 -25.52
C TYR A 226 -2.64 -3.91 -25.36
N TYR A 227 -2.84 -4.40 -24.13
CA TYR A 227 -3.91 -5.35 -23.82
C TYR A 227 -5.29 -4.75 -24.13
N MET A 228 -5.56 -3.56 -23.61
CA MET A 228 -6.86 -2.92 -23.78
C MET A 228 -7.11 -2.52 -25.25
N ARG A 229 -6.08 -2.05 -25.96
CA ARG A 229 -6.17 -1.79 -27.40
C ARG A 229 -6.64 -3.03 -28.15
N THR A 230 -5.97 -4.16 -27.93
CA THR A 230 -6.28 -5.43 -28.59
C THR A 230 -7.69 -5.91 -28.27
N GLU A 231 -8.08 -5.86 -27.00
CA GLU A 231 -9.41 -6.29 -26.56
C GLU A 231 -10.52 -5.43 -27.17
N ILE A 232 -10.37 -4.10 -27.21
CA ILE A 232 -11.37 -3.22 -27.85
C ILE A 232 -11.42 -3.45 -29.37
N TYR A 233 -10.28 -3.67 -30.01
CA TYR A 233 -10.25 -4.03 -31.44
C TYR A 233 -11.00 -5.32 -31.73
N ARG A 234 -10.86 -6.34 -30.87
CA ARG A 234 -11.57 -7.61 -31.00
C ARG A 234 -13.06 -7.48 -30.66
N GLU A 235 -13.40 -6.70 -29.64
CA GLU A 235 -14.77 -6.60 -29.15
C GLU A 235 -15.66 -5.77 -30.09
N LYS A 236 -15.10 -4.73 -30.72
CA LYS A 236 -15.86 -3.85 -31.64
C LYS A 236 -16.29 -4.53 -32.93
N THR A 237 -15.68 -5.66 -33.31
CA THR A 237 -16.02 -6.42 -34.53
C THR A 237 -17.15 -7.42 -34.31
N LYS A 238 -17.61 -7.63 -33.07
CA LYS A 238 -18.70 -8.56 -32.75
C LYS A 238 -20.05 -8.04 -33.26
N GLU A 239 -20.93 -8.97 -33.62
CA GLU A 239 -22.24 -8.68 -34.25
C GLU A 239 -23.15 -7.78 -33.39
N TYR A 240 -23.11 -7.94 -32.06
CA TYR A 240 -23.93 -7.10 -31.18
C TYR A 240 -23.52 -5.62 -31.23
N CYS A 241 -22.25 -5.31 -31.51
CA CYS A 241 -21.77 -3.94 -31.70
C CYS A 241 -22.33 -3.35 -33.00
N LEU A 242 -22.40 -4.15 -34.06
CA LEU A 242 -23.03 -3.77 -35.32
C LEU A 242 -24.54 -3.54 -35.13
N ALA A 243 -25.24 -4.46 -34.46
CA ALA A 243 -26.65 -4.32 -34.13
C ALA A 243 -26.92 -3.06 -33.31
N ALA A 244 -26.13 -2.81 -32.25
CA ALA A 244 -26.28 -1.61 -31.42
C ALA A 244 -26.11 -0.31 -32.23
N ARG A 245 -25.16 -0.28 -33.19
CA ARG A 245 -24.99 0.85 -34.10
C ARG A 245 -26.17 1.02 -35.05
N SER A 246 -26.71 -0.07 -35.58
CA SER A 246 -27.91 -0.04 -36.45
C SER A 246 -29.15 0.48 -35.71
N PHE A 247 -29.25 0.23 -34.41
CA PHE A 247 -30.28 0.83 -33.53
C PHE A 247 -29.95 2.27 -33.07
N GLY A 248 -28.95 2.94 -33.67
CA GLY A 248 -28.64 4.34 -33.40
C GLY A 248 -27.83 4.59 -32.13
N ALA A 249 -27.10 3.60 -31.60
CA ALA A 249 -26.23 3.84 -30.44
C ALA A 249 -25.13 4.87 -30.76
N SER A 250 -25.07 5.93 -29.94
CA SER A 250 -23.99 6.92 -30.03
C SER A 250 -22.63 6.31 -29.70
N ARG A 251 -21.54 6.92 -30.20
CA ARG A 251 -20.16 6.45 -29.93
C ARG A 251 -19.87 6.29 -28.43
N ARG A 252 -20.30 7.27 -27.61
CA ARG A 252 -20.15 7.23 -26.15
C ARG A 252 -20.92 6.06 -25.54
N ARG A 253 -22.17 5.85 -25.96
CA ARG A 253 -22.99 4.72 -25.50
C ARG A 253 -22.34 3.38 -25.89
N LEU A 254 -21.81 3.27 -27.11
CA LEU A 254 -21.12 2.06 -27.58
C LEU A 254 -19.89 1.74 -26.72
N ILE A 255 -19.04 2.73 -26.42
CA ILE A 255 -17.86 2.52 -25.57
C ILE A 255 -18.25 2.13 -24.14
N PHE A 256 -18.97 3.00 -23.44
CA PHE A 256 -19.15 2.86 -21.99
C PHE A 256 -20.20 1.83 -21.59
N LYS A 257 -21.21 1.57 -22.44
CA LYS A 257 -22.28 0.63 -22.13
C LYS A 257 -22.05 -0.76 -22.73
N HIS A 258 -21.29 -0.86 -23.83
CA HIS A 258 -21.15 -2.12 -24.56
C HIS A 258 -19.70 -2.61 -24.67
N LEU A 259 -18.71 -1.76 -24.93
CA LEU A 259 -17.33 -2.24 -25.13
C LEU A 259 -16.57 -2.38 -23.80
N LEU A 260 -16.38 -1.29 -23.06
CA LEU A 260 -15.59 -1.28 -21.83
C LEU A 260 -16.05 -2.34 -20.81
N PRO A 261 -17.34 -2.48 -20.47
CA PRO A 261 -17.77 -3.50 -19.51
C PRO A 261 -17.44 -4.93 -19.93
N ASN A 262 -17.49 -5.23 -21.24
CA ASN A 262 -17.17 -6.57 -21.74
C ASN A 262 -15.65 -6.80 -21.79
N CYS A 263 -14.89 -5.79 -22.18
CA CYS A 263 -13.43 -5.90 -22.27
C CYS A 263 -12.70 -5.78 -20.92
N LEU A 264 -13.37 -5.34 -19.85
CA LEU A 264 -12.80 -5.35 -18.49
C LEU A 264 -12.69 -6.78 -17.91
N THR A 265 -13.45 -7.75 -18.44
CA THR A 265 -13.47 -9.12 -17.86
C THR A 265 -12.10 -9.82 -17.95
N PRO A 266 -11.41 -9.83 -19.11
CA PRO A 266 -10.04 -10.34 -19.18
C PRO A 266 -9.05 -9.55 -18.32
N LEU A 267 -9.25 -8.23 -18.18
CA LEU A 267 -8.37 -7.36 -17.39
C LEU A 267 -8.35 -7.74 -15.91
N VAL A 268 -9.53 -7.98 -15.32
CA VAL A 268 -9.64 -8.46 -13.94
C VAL A 268 -8.90 -9.79 -13.73
N THR A 269 -8.78 -10.60 -14.78
CA THR A 269 -8.11 -11.91 -14.70
C THR A 269 -6.59 -11.76 -14.67
N ILE A 270 -6.03 -10.72 -15.31
CA ILE A 270 -4.57 -10.50 -15.33
C ILE A 270 -4.09 -9.64 -14.16
N THR A 271 -4.97 -8.86 -13.53
CA THR A 271 -4.65 -7.98 -12.39
C THR A 271 -3.83 -8.64 -11.28
N PRO A 272 -4.11 -9.89 -10.83
CA PRO A 272 -3.33 -10.52 -9.78
C PRO A 272 -1.85 -10.70 -10.15
N PHE A 273 -1.53 -10.87 -11.43
CA PHE A 273 -0.15 -11.01 -11.92
C PHE A 273 0.57 -9.68 -12.11
N ALA A 274 -0.17 -8.56 -12.05
CA ALA A 274 0.41 -7.22 -12.06
C ALA A 274 0.83 -6.78 -10.64
N ILE A 275 0.24 -7.37 -9.60
CA ILE A 275 0.61 -7.17 -8.20
C ILE A 275 1.73 -8.18 -7.89
N VAL A 276 2.95 -7.91 -8.39
CA VAL A 276 4.17 -8.68 -8.09
C VAL A 276 5.27 -7.69 -7.72
#